data_AF-A0A536NVV8-F1
#
_entry.id   AF-A0A536NVV8-F1
#
_cell.length_a   1.000
_cell.length_b   1.000
_cell.length_c   1.000
_cell.angle_alpha   90.00
_cell.angle_beta   90.00
_cell.angle_gamma   90.00
#
_symmetry.space_group_name_H-M   'P 1'
#
loop_
_entity.id
_entity.type
_entity.pdbx_description
1 polymer ?
#
loop_
_entity_poly.entity_id
_entity_poly.type
_entity_poly.pdbx_seq_one_letter_code
_entity_poly.pdbx_strand_id
1 'polypeptide(L)'
;MRNAEVAAMLNRVADLLEIKGENFFKIRAYREAVRQLDNLTTEVEELIHEGKLKDVPGIGAAIEQKIDEYVTTGQLEFLARLEAEIPPALLELTRVPGLGPRTAKDVYDTLGILSLEELEAAALSHRLLQVRGIKARTEENILKGIAQLKRTESRIFFPEAWILADSFLATLRALPGVVRAEITGSVRRARETVRDLDLLVASNDPEATGSEFARLPQVNEVISQAPTTITIRVRSGMQVDLRAVKPESFGAAWQQFTGSPAHLAQLQSRAEQLGKRVDESGVFGTDGRRIAGATEEEVYGAVGCAWIPPELREGWGEVELAANGALPALVQQRDLRGDLHTHSSWSDGRYEISVMARAARERGYAYLVMTDHTQSLQIAQGLTPERFRQRASEIADVNGRRDGAQVLNGAE
;
A
#
# COMPACT_ATOMS: atom_id res chain seq x y z
N MET A 1 7.36 -14.86 -17.43
CA MET A 1 6.19 -14.60 -16.54
C MET A 1 6.47 -15.23 -15.18
N ARG A 2 6.03 -14.60 -14.08
CA ARG A 2 6.60 -14.89 -12.74
C ARG A 2 6.04 -16.20 -12.18
N ASN A 3 6.89 -17.15 -11.80
CA ASN A 3 6.55 -18.42 -11.15
C ASN A 3 5.45 -18.31 -10.08
N ALA A 4 5.42 -17.18 -9.36
CA ALA A 4 4.38 -16.82 -8.40
C ALA A 4 2.94 -16.81 -8.96
N GLU A 5 2.73 -16.40 -10.21
CA GLU A 5 1.42 -16.36 -10.87
C GLU A 5 0.91 -17.79 -11.13
N VAL A 6 1.78 -18.68 -11.61
CA VAL A 6 1.47 -20.11 -11.80
C VAL A 6 1.24 -20.81 -10.46
N ALA A 7 2.06 -20.51 -9.45
CA ALA A 7 1.91 -21.04 -8.11
C ALA A 7 0.57 -20.60 -7.48
N ALA A 8 0.20 -19.33 -7.63
CA ALA A 8 -1.10 -18.82 -7.18
C ALA A 8 -2.28 -19.54 -7.88
N MET A 9 -2.18 -19.75 -9.18
CA MET A 9 -3.18 -20.49 -9.96
C MET A 9 -3.34 -21.94 -9.45
N LEU A 10 -2.24 -22.68 -9.27
CA LEU A 10 -2.30 -24.07 -8.79
C LEU A 10 -2.77 -24.17 -7.33
N ASN A 11 -2.42 -23.19 -6.48
CA ASN A 11 -2.95 -23.11 -5.12
C ASN A 11 -4.47 -22.95 -5.13
N ARG A 12 -4.98 -22.07 -5.98
CA ARG A 12 -6.42 -21.85 -6.15
C ARG A 12 -7.14 -23.11 -6.63
N VAL A 13 -6.54 -23.87 -7.56
CA VAL A 13 -7.06 -25.19 -7.96
C VAL A 13 -7.10 -26.15 -6.76
N ALA A 14 -6.04 -26.19 -5.94
CA ALA A 14 -6.00 -27.06 -4.76
C ALA A 14 -7.08 -26.69 -3.73
N ASP A 15 -7.29 -25.41 -3.47
CA ASP A 15 -8.34 -24.90 -2.57
C ASP A 15 -9.73 -25.32 -3.05
N LEU A 16 -10.02 -25.13 -4.34
CA LEU A 16 -11.30 -25.51 -4.95
C LEU A 16 -11.56 -27.02 -4.91
N LEU A 17 -10.53 -27.84 -5.18
CA LEU A 17 -10.64 -29.30 -5.06
C LEU A 17 -10.91 -29.74 -3.61
N GLU A 18 -10.29 -29.07 -2.65
CA GLU A 18 -10.52 -29.33 -1.23
C GLU A 18 -11.94 -28.96 -0.79
N ILE A 19 -12.46 -27.81 -1.26
CA ILE A 19 -13.88 -27.42 -1.07
C ILE A 19 -14.81 -28.47 -1.69
N LYS A 20 -14.50 -28.96 -2.89
CA LYS A 20 -15.31 -29.99 -3.58
C LYS A 20 -15.28 -31.35 -2.86
N GLY A 21 -14.31 -31.58 -1.97
CA GLY A 21 -14.11 -32.86 -1.30
C GLY A 21 -13.48 -33.91 -2.21
N GLU A 22 -12.66 -33.48 -3.16
CA GLU A 22 -11.94 -34.35 -4.09
C GLU A 22 -10.86 -35.19 -3.41
N ASN A 23 -10.29 -36.11 -4.18
CA ASN A 23 -9.32 -37.07 -3.64
C ASN A 23 -8.07 -36.38 -3.02
N PHE A 24 -7.73 -36.76 -1.79
CA PHE A 24 -6.58 -36.24 -1.04
C PHE A 24 -5.25 -36.29 -1.81
N PHE A 25 -5.01 -37.35 -2.59
CA PHE A 25 -3.79 -37.49 -3.38
C PHE A 25 -3.71 -36.46 -4.52
N LYS A 26 -4.85 -36.11 -5.14
CA LYS A 26 -4.91 -35.04 -6.14
C LYS A 26 -4.60 -33.69 -5.52
N ILE A 27 -5.25 -33.34 -4.40
CA ILE A 27 -5.03 -32.07 -3.70
C ILE A 27 -3.56 -31.94 -3.30
N ARG A 28 -2.99 -33.00 -2.73
CA ARG A 28 -1.57 -33.04 -2.34
C ARG A 28 -0.63 -32.87 -3.52
N ALA A 29 -0.95 -33.43 -4.69
CA ALA A 29 -0.13 -33.25 -5.89
C ALA A 29 -0.07 -31.78 -6.33
N TYR A 30 -1.20 -31.05 -6.31
CA TYR A 30 -1.21 -29.61 -6.60
C TYR A 30 -0.43 -28.80 -5.56
N ARG A 31 -0.60 -29.08 -4.26
CA ARG A 31 0.15 -28.41 -3.19
C ARG A 31 1.65 -28.68 -3.28
N GLU A 32 2.04 -29.89 -3.67
CA GLU A 32 3.44 -30.23 -3.91
C GLU A 32 3.99 -29.43 -5.09
N ALA A 33 3.27 -29.37 -6.22
CA ALA A 33 3.67 -28.57 -7.37
C ALA A 33 3.87 -27.09 -7.00
N VAL A 34 2.96 -26.48 -6.24
CA VAL A 34 3.10 -25.10 -5.74
C VAL A 34 4.41 -24.92 -4.96
N ARG A 35 4.69 -25.80 -3.99
CA ARG A 35 5.93 -25.71 -3.19
C ARG A 35 7.18 -25.79 -4.05
N GLN A 36 7.14 -26.56 -5.12
CA GLN A 36 8.28 -26.74 -6.01
C GLN A 36 8.45 -25.49 -6.87
N LEU A 37 7.36 -24.94 -7.39
CA LEU A 37 7.35 -23.68 -8.12
C LEU A 37 7.86 -22.49 -7.30
N ASP A 38 7.45 -22.38 -6.02
CA ASP A 38 7.90 -21.31 -5.12
C ASP A 38 9.43 -21.36 -4.85
N ASN A 39 10.04 -22.53 -5.00
CA ASN A 39 11.48 -22.76 -4.79
C ASN A 39 12.29 -22.79 -6.10
N LEU A 40 11.66 -22.60 -7.26
CA LEU A 40 12.35 -22.57 -8.55
C LEU A 40 13.09 -21.25 -8.73
N THR A 41 14.37 -21.34 -9.08
CA THR A 41 15.21 -20.20 -9.46
C THR A 41 15.11 -19.85 -10.94
N THR A 42 14.69 -20.80 -11.78
CA THR A 42 14.47 -20.64 -13.22
C THR A 42 13.01 -20.30 -13.49
N GLU A 43 12.75 -19.47 -14.52
CA GLU A 43 11.37 -19.17 -14.92
C GLU A 43 10.68 -20.42 -15.49
N VAL A 44 9.42 -20.65 -15.10
CA VAL A 44 8.60 -21.76 -15.59
C VAL A 44 8.47 -21.75 -17.11
N GLU A 45 8.41 -20.56 -17.71
CA GLU A 45 8.31 -20.36 -19.16
C GLU A 45 9.55 -20.90 -19.90
N GLU A 46 10.73 -20.71 -19.32
CA GLU A 46 11.99 -21.26 -19.84
C GLU A 46 12.00 -22.80 -19.74
N LEU A 47 11.55 -23.36 -18.61
CA LEU A 47 11.46 -24.81 -18.43
C LEU A 47 10.46 -25.48 -19.38
N ILE A 48 9.37 -24.79 -19.75
CA ILE A 48 8.40 -25.25 -20.75
C ILE A 48 9.05 -25.27 -22.13
N HIS A 49 9.71 -24.18 -22.53
CA HIS A 49 10.41 -24.10 -23.82
C HIS A 49 11.48 -25.18 -23.98
N GLU A 50 12.18 -25.52 -22.90
CA GLU A 50 13.18 -26.59 -22.89
C GLU A 50 12.59 -28.01 -22.75
N GLY A 51 11.28 -28.14 -22.51
CA GLY A 51 10.62 -29.42 -22.28
C GLY A 51 11.06 -30.16 -21.01
N LYS A 52 11.54 -29.40 -20.01
CA LYS A 52 12.12 -29.88 -18.75
C LYS A 52 11.19 -29.69 -17.53
N LEU A 53 10.01 -29.12 -17.71
CA LEU A 53 9.09 -28.86 -16.59
C LEU A 53 8.69 -30.15 -15.85
N LYS A 54 8.49 -31.26 -16.56
CA LYS A 54 8.28 -32.61 -15.97
C LYS A 54 9.44 -33.14 -15.11
N ASP A 55 10.65 -32.60 -15.28
CA ASP A 55 11.83 -33.04 -14.52
C ASP A 55 11.85 -32.38 -13.13
N VAL A 56 11.00 -31.37 -12.90
CA VAL A 56 10.79 -30.76 -11.60
C VAL A 56 10.08 -31.77 -10.69
N PRO A 57 10.70 -32.18 -9.55
CA PRO A 57 10.07 -33.09 -8.61
C PRO A 57 8.69 -32.60 -8.21
N GLY A 58 7.67 -33.48 -8.19
CA GLY A 58 6.31 -33.11 -7.79
C GLY A 58 5.42 -32.56 -8.92
N ILE A 59 5.97 -32.25 -10.11
CA ILE A 59 5.19 -31.86 -11.28
C ILE A 59 5.04 -33.07 -12.22
N GLY A 60 3.87 -33.72 -12.19
CA GLY A 60 3.55 -34.79 -13.13
C GLY A 60 2.94 -34.27 -14.44
N ALA A 61 2.89 -35.12 -15.46
CA ALA A 61 2.40 -34.78 -16.82
C ALA A 61 1.02 -34.06 -16.84
N ALA A 62 0.10 -34.43 -15.95
CA ALA A 62 -1.22 -33.81 -15.88
C ALA A 62 -1.22 -32.40 -15.28
N ILE A 63 -0.24 -32.07 -14.43
CA ILE A 63 -0.05 -30.72 -13.88
C ILE A 63 0.74 -29.88 -14.88
N GLU A 64 1.78 -30.46 -15.48
CA GLU A 64 2.57 -29.86 -16.57
C GLU A 64 1.66 -29.33 -17.69
N GLN A 65 0.75 -30.16 -18.21
CA GLN A 65 -0.20 -29.74 -19.25
C GLN A 65 -1.06 -28.53 -18.84
N LYS A 66 -1.43 -28.40 -17.57
CA LYS A 66 -2.23 -27.26 -17.07
C LYS A 66 -1.39 -26.00 -16.92
N ILE A 67 -0.14 -26.17 -16.51
CA ILE A 67 0.81 -25.07 -16.44
C ILE A 67 1.08 -24.54 -17.86
N ASP A 68 1.31 -25.44 -18.82
CA ASP A 68 1.54 -25.10 -20.23
C ASP A 68 0.34 -24.36 -20.86
N GLU A 69 -0.88 -24.85 -20.64
CA GLU A 69 -2.12 -24.18 -21.05
C GLU A 69 -2.21 -22.76 -20.47
N TYR A 70 -1.96 -22.61 -19.17
CA TYR A 70 -2.07 -21.33 -18.47
C TYR A 70 -1.01 -20.33 -18.94
N VAL A 71 0.23 -20.77 -19.13
CA VAL A 71 1.33 -19.92 -19.61
C VAL A 71 1.10 -19.50 -21.06
N THR A 72 0.61 -20.41 -21.92
CA THR A 72 0.40 -20.13 -23.34
C THR A 72 -0.82 -19.25 -23.60
N THR A 73 -1.91 -19.47 -22.88
CA THR A 73 -3.21 -18.82 -23.17
C THR A 73 -3.59 -17.72 -22.17
N GLY A 74 -2.90 -17.65 -21.03
CA GLY A 74 -3.26 -16.79 -19.89
C GLY A 74 -4.48 -17.30 -19.10
N GLN A 75 -5.06 -18.44 -19.47
CA GLN A 75 -6.26 -19.00 -18.86
C GLN A 75 -6.12 -20.51 -18.65
N LEU A 76 -6.86 -21.06 -17.70
CA LEU A 76 -6.93 -22.50 -17.46
C LEU A 76 -8.39 -22.92 -17.42
N GLU A 77 -8.84 -23.68 -18.41
CA GLU A 77 -10.23 -24.14 -18.50
C GLU A 77 -10.62 -24.96 -17.27
N PHE A 78 -9.69 -25.77 -16.75
CA PHE A 78 -9.95 -26.59 -15.57
C PHE A 78 -10.26 -25.73 -14.34
N LEU A 79 -9.55 -24.61 -14.16
CA LEU A 79 -9.81 -23.67 -13.07
C LEU A 79 -11.15 -22.98 -13.28
N ALA A 80 -11.43 -22.48 -14.48
CA ALA A 80 -12.70 -21.82 -14.79
C ALA A 80 -13.92 -22.73 -14.53
N ARG A 81 -13.82 -24.03 -14.84
CA ARG A 81 -14.87 -25.02 -14.54
C ARG A 81 -15.06 -25.21 -13.03
N LEU A 82 -13.98 -25.31 -12.26
CA LEU A 82 -14.07 -25.43 -10.80
C LEU A 82 -14.68 -24.18 -10.15
N GLU A 83 -14.35 -23.00 -10.65
CA GLU A 83 -14.89 -21.72 -10.17
C GLU A 83 -16.38 -21.56 -10.50
N ALA A 84 -16.85 -22.11 -11.61
CA ALA A 84 -18.28 -22.09 -11.95
C ALA A 84 -19.12 -22.99 -11.03
N GLU A 85 -18.52 -24.02 -10.43
CA GLU A 85 -19.20 -24.98 -9.55
C GLU A 85 -19.22 -24.55 -8.08
N ILE A 86 -18.37 -23.60 -7.68
CA ILE A 86 -18.16 -23.20 -6.29
C ILE A 86 -18.52 -21.73 -6.12
N PRO A 87 -19.40 -21.36 -5.16
CA PRO A 87 -19.69 -19.96 -4.88
C PRO A 87 -18.38 -19.18 -4.60
N PRO A 88 -18.10 -18.07 -5.32
CA PRO A 88 -16.87 -17.29 -5.15
C PRO A 88 -16.62 -16.87 -3.70
N ALA A 89 -17.70 -16.60 -2.99
CA ALA A 89 -17.77 -16.37 -1.55
C ALA A 89 -16.96 -17.37 -0.70
N LEU A 90 -16.99 -18.66 -1.04
CA LEU A 90 -16.28 -19.68 -0.25
C LEU A 90 -14.77 -19.50 -0.31
N LEU A 91 -14.24 -19.11 -1.47
CA LEU A 91 -12.82 -18.78 -1.60
C LEU A 91 -12.45 -17.55 -0.78
N GLU A 92 -13.33 -16.54 -0.71
CA GLU A 92 -13.08 -15.36 0.13
C GLU A 92 -12.99 -15.71 1.61
N LEU A 93 -13.83 -16.62 2.10
CA LEU A 93 -13.76 -17.09 3.48
C LEU A 93 -12.42 -17.78 3.78
N THR A 94 -11.85 -18.53 2.83
CA THR A 94 -10.56 -19.22 3.02
C THR A 94 -9.37 -18.29 3.23
N ARG A 95 -9.53 -16.99 2.91
CA ARG A 95 -8.50 -15.98 3.17
C ARG A 95 -8.30 -15.76 4.68
N VAL A 96 -9.32 -16.06 5.51
CA VAL A 96 -9.26 -15.85 6.95
C VAL A 96 -8.18 -16.77 7.54
N PRO A 97 -7.12 -16.23 8.17
CA PRO A 97 -6.10 -17.06 8.80
C PRO A 97 -6.71 -18.05 9.79
N GLY A 98 -6.46 -19.34 9.56
CA GLY A 98 -7.01 -20.43 10.39
C GLY A 98 -8.35 -21.00 9.90
N LEU A 99 -8.94 -20.46 8.82
CA LEU A 99 -10.11 -21.02 8.15
C LEU A 99 -9.68 -21.68 6.82
N GLY A 100 -9.43 -23.00 6.85
CA GLY A 100 -9.06 -23.74 5.64
C GLY A 100 -10.25 -24.01 4.71
N PRO A 101 -10.00 -24.41 3.44
CA PRO A 101 -11.05 -24.65 2.44
C PRO A 101 -12.12 -25.66 2.88
N ARG A 102 -11.72 -26.73 3.58
CA ARG A 102 -12.65 -27.70 4.16
C ARG A 102 -13.55 -27.09 5.24
N THR A 103 -12.98 -26.28 6.12
CA THR A 103 -13.75 -25.61 7.19
C THR A 103 -14.69 -24.56 6.63
N ALA A 104 -14.28 -23.82 5.59
CA ALA A 104 -15.17 -22.90 4.88
C ALA A 104 -16.38 -23.63 4.27
N LYS A 105 -16.16 -24.81 3.68
CA LYS A 105 -17.25 -25.67 3.20
C LYS A 105 -18.15 -26.15 4.34
N ASP A 106 -17.59 -26.65 5.44
CA ASP A 106 -18.38 -27.12 6.60
C ASP A 106 -19.24 -25.99 7.20
N VAL A 107 -18.71 -24.77 7.24
CA VAL A 107 -19.44 -23.56 7.67
C VAL A 107 -20.60 -23.26 6.74
N TYR A 108 -20.38 -23.31 5.43
CA TYR A 108 -21.43 -23.13 4.43
C TYR A 108 -22.50 -24.21 4.49
N ASP A 109 -22.11 -25.48 4.52
CA ASP A 109 -23.04 -26.61 4.55
C ASP A 109 -23.91 -26.61 5.83
N THR A 110 -23.36 -26.12 6.95
CA THR A 110 -24.06 -26.09 8.25
C THR A 110 -24.89 -24.82 8.45
N LEU A 111 -24.36 -23.65 8.07
CA LEU A 111 -24.92 -22.34 8.44
C LEU A 111 -25.32 -21.48 7.25
N GLY A 112 -25.00 -21.88 6.02
CA GLY A 112 -25.32 -21.13 4.79
C GLY A 112 -24.56 -19.81 4.65
N ILE A 113 -23.46 -19.63 5.36
CA ILE A 113 -22.69 -18.38 5.40
C ILE A 113 -21.86 -18.22 4.11
N LEU A 114 -21.97 -17.05 3.48
CA LEU A 114 -21.30 -16.73 2.21
C LEU A 114 -20.58 -15.36 2.23
N SER A 115 -20.42 -14.74 3.40
CA SER A 115 -19.70 -13.46 3.53
C SER A 115 -18.88 -13.38 4.81
N LEU A 116 -17.86 -12.51 4.81
CA LEU A 116 -17.03 -12.28 6.00
C LEU A 116 -17.86 -11.64 7.14
N GLU A 117 -18.84 -10.80 6.80
CA GLU A 117 -19.75 -10.17 7.76
C GLU A 117 -20.64 -11.20 8.45
N GLU A 118 -21.23 -12.12 7.69
CA GLU A 118 -22.03 -13.22 8.25
C GLU A 118 -21.17 -14.18 9.09
N LEU A 119 -19.94 -14.45 8.65
CA LEU A 119 -18.98 -15.28 9.38
C LEU A 119 -18.62 -14.64 10.73
N GLU A 120 -18.33 -13.33 10.74
CA GLU A 120 -18.04 -12.57 11.96
C GLU A 120 -19.26 -12.54 12.89
N ALA A 121 -20.45 -12.26 12.37
CA ALA A 121 -21.68 -12.26 13.15
C ALA A 121 -21.95 -13.65 13.76
N ALA A 122 -21.72 -14.73 13.00
CA ALA A 122 -21.85 -16.10 13.49
C ALA A 122 -20.82 -16.43 14.57
N ALA A 123 -19.59 -15.94 14.45
CA ALA A 123 -18.55 -16.14 15.46
C ALA A 123 -18.83 -15.36 16.75
N LEU A 124 -19.29 -14.11 16.64
CA LEU A 124 -19.67 -13.27 17.79
C LEU A 124 -20.90 -13.82 18.54
N SER A 125 -21.81 -14.47 17.82
CA SER A 125 -22.99 -15.11 18.39
C SER A 125 -22.78 -16.57 18.80
N HIS A 126 -21.54 -17.07 18.74
CA HIS A 126 -21.15 -18.46 19.02
C HIS A 126 -21.85 -19.52 18.17
N ARG A 127 -22.44 -19.14 17.03
CA ARG A 127 -23.08 -20.08 16.08
C ARG A 127 -22.07 -20.96 15.38
N LEU A 128 -20.80 -20.54 15.25
CA LEU A 128 -19.77 -21.37 14.61
C LEU A 128 -19.46 -22.64 15.39
N LEU A 129 -19.73 -22.68 16.70
CA LEU A 129 -19.59 -23.90 17.51
C LEU A 129 -20.51 -25.05 17.09
N GLN A 130 -21.54 -24.78 16.26
CA GLN A 130 -22.40 -25.80 15.67
C GLN A 130 -21.72 -26.54 14.50
N VAL A 131 -20.67 -25.96 13.92
CA VAL A 131 -19.95 -26.52 12.78
C VAL A 131 -18.96 -27.58 13.26
N ARG A 132 -18.97 -28.74 12.59
CA ARG A 132 -18.06 -29.84 12.92
C ARG A 132 -16.60 -29.38 12.84
N GLY A 133 -15.85 -29.60 13.92
CA GLY A 133 -14.42 -29.28 14.00
C GLY A 133 -14.09 -27.86 14.49
N ILE A 134 -15.09 -26.97 14.59
CA ILE A 134 -14.92 -25.66 15.22
C ILE A 134 -15.15 -25.81 16.73
N LYS A 135 -14.16 -25.38 17.51
CA LYS A 135 -14.22 -25.26 18.98
C LYS A 135 -13.97 -23.81 19.37
N ALA A 136 -14.19 -23.46 20.64
CA ALA A 136 -14.00 -22.11 21.16
C ALA A 136 -12.67 -21.45 20.73
N ARG A 137 -11.56 -22.20 20.77
CA ARG A 137 -10.25 -21.69 20.32
C ARG A 137 -10.19 -21.43 18.81
N THR A 138 -10.82 -22.28 18.00
CA THR A 138 -10.89 -22.10 16.55
C THR A 138 -11.77 -20.89 16.20
N GLU A 139 -12.90 -20.72 16.87
CA GLU A 139 -13.78 -19.54 16.71
C GLU A 139 -13.07 -18.24 17.10
N GLU A 140 -12.33 -18.23 18.21
CA GLU A 140 -11.51 -17.09 18.62
C GLU A 140 -10.41 -16.78 17.59
N ASN A 141 -9.78 -17.81 17.03
CA ASN A 141 -8.79 -17.63 15.96
C ASN A 141 -9.44 -17.10 14.67
N ILE A 142 -10.64 -17.54 14.32
CA ILE A 142 -11.40 -17.02 13.17
C ILE A 142 -11.72 -15.54 13.39
N LEU A 143 -12.18 -15.13 14.57
CA LEU A 143 -12.40 -13.72 14.90
C LEU A 143 -11.12 -12.88 14.79
N LYS A 144 -10.00 -13.39 15.31
CA LYS A 144 -8.68 -12.75 15.17
C LYS A 144 -8.25 -12.66 13.70
N GLY A 145 -8.47 -13.72 12.93
CA GLY A 145 -8.16 -13.79 11.50
C GLY A 145 -8.99 -12.79 10.68
N ILE A 146 -10.29 -12.68 10.95
CA ILE A 146 -11.18 -11.67 10.32
C ILE A 146 -10.68 -10.27 10.68
N ALA A 147 -10.38 -10.00 11.95
CA ALA A 147 -9.84 -8.72 12.37
C ALA A 147 -8.49 -8.40 11.70
N GLN A 148 -7.64 -9.40 11.49
CA GLN A 148 -6.37 -9.26 10.80
C GLN A 148 -6.55 -8.99 9.30
N LEU A 149 -7.44 -9.71 8.61
CA LEU A 149 -7.77 -9.44 7.21
C LEU A 149 -8.32 -8.03 7.04
N LYS A 150 -9.29 -7.62 7.86
CA LYS A 150 -9.82 -6.25 7.84
C LYS A 150 -8.72 -5.18 8.05
N ARG A 151 -7.69 -5.50 8.83
CA ARG A 151 -6.51 -4.63 9.04
C ARG A 151 -5.51 -4.65 7.89
N THR A 152 -5.34 -5.78 7.21
CA THR A 152 -4.29 -6.03 6.21
C THR A 152 -4.78 -5.76 4.79
N GLU A 153 -6.01 -6.14 4.45
CA GLU A 153 -6.63 -5.88 3.14
C GLU A 153 -6.91 -4.40 2.88
N SER A 154 -6.88 -3.57 3.93
CA SER A 154 -7.18 -2.16 3.80
C SER A 154 -5.96 -1.27 3.69
N ARG A 155 -4.72 -1.75 3.86
CA ARG A 155 -3.54 -0.86 3.93
C ARG A 155 -2.53 -1.09 2.82
N ILE A 156 -2.08 0.01 2.20
CA ILE A 156 -0.97 0.01 1.24
C ILE A 156 0.20 0.84 1.78
N PHE A 157 1.38 0.65 1.20
CA PHE A 157 2.57 1.43 1.57
C PHE A 157 2.47 2.87 1.06
N PHE A 158 3.08 3.79 1.81
CA PHE A 158 3.12 5.20 1.47
C PHE A 158 3.53 5.50 0.01
N PRO A 159 4.58 4.88 -0.58
CA PRO A 159 4.99 5.21 -1.94
C PRO A 159 3.92 4.89 -2.98
N GLU A 160 3.18 3.79 -2.81
CA GLU A 160 2.10 3.40 -3.72
C GLU A 160 0.94 4.41 -3.64
N ALA A 161 0.55 4.78 -2.42
CA ALA A 161 -0.47 5.80 -2.21
C ALA A 161 -0.07 7.16 -2.78
N TRP A 162 1.20 7.54 -2.61
CA TRP A 162 1.74 8.80 -3.13
C TRP A 162 1.69 8.87 -4.65
N ILE A 163 2.09 7.80 -5.35
CA ILE A 163 2.03 7.74 -6.81
C ILE A 163 0.59 7.86 -7.31
N LEU A 164 -0.36 7.17 -6.65
CA LEU A 164 -1.77 7.29 -6.98
C LEU A 164 -2.28 8.71 -6.76
N ALA A 165 -1.91 9.32 -5.62
CA ALA A 165 -2.28 10.67 -5.27
C ALA A 165 -1.77 11.71 -6.28
N ASP A 166 -0.51 11.60 -6.69
CA ASP A 166 0.11 12.51 -7.67
C ASP A 166 -0.64 12.47 -9.02
N SER A 167 -1.03 11.29 -9.48
CA SER A 167 -1.85 11.11 -10.70
C SER A 167 -3.22 11.79 -10.59
N PHE A 168 -3.91 11.64 -9.45
CA PHE A 168 -5.17 12.34 -9.22
C PHE A 168 -4.99 13.85 -9.13
N LEU A 169 -3.97 14.32 -8.42
CA LEU A 169 -3.70 15.75 -8.29
C LEU A 169 -3.39 16.40 -9.63
N ALA A 170 -2.61 15.75 -10.50
CA ALA A 170 -2.35 16.23 -11.85
C ALA A 170 -3.66 16.40 -12.64
N THR A 171 -4.56 15.43 -12.53
CA THR A 171 -5.87 15.46 -13.20
C THR A 171 -6.78 16.56 -12.62
N LEU A 172 -6.90 16.62 -11.29
CA LEU A 172 -7.75 17.58 -10.59
C LEU A 172 -7.31 19.02 -10.84
N ARG A 173 -6.00 19.29 -10.84
CA ARG A 173 -5.44 20.64 -11.11
C ARG A 173 -5.69 21.10 -12.54
N ALA A 174 -5.98 20.20 -13.47
CA ALA A 174 -6.31 20.53 -14.86
C ALA A 174 -7.82 20.78 -15.06
N LEU A 175 -8.68 20.48 -14.08
CA LEU A 175 -10.12 20.67 -14.22
C LEU A 175 -10.50 22.17 -14.18
N PRO A 176 -11.44 22.61 -15.04
CA PRO A 176 -11.94 23.98 -15.00
C PRO A 176 -12.54 24.34 -13.64
N GLY A 177 -12.23 25.54 -13.13
CA GLY A 177 -12.76 26.05 -11.86
C GLY A 177 -11.99 25.61 -10.61
N VAL A 178 -11.09 24.62 -10.73
CA VAL A 178 -10.15 24.23 -9.67
C VAL A 178 -9.06 25.30 -9.52
N VAL A 179 -8.94 25.84 -8.31
CA VAL A 179 -7.92 26.82 -7.94
C VAL A 179 -6.70 26.13 -7.34
N ARG A 180 -6.93 25.07 -6.55
CA ARG A 180 -5.89 24.32 -5.86
C ARG A 180 -6.36 22.90 -5.57
N ALA A 181 -5.45 21.92 -5.62
CA ALA A 181 -5.70 20.56 -5.18
C ALA A 181 -4.49 20.05 -4.40
N GLU A 182 -4.73 19.38 -3.26
CA GLU A 182 -3.70 18.85 -2.37
C GLU A 182 -4.09 17.49 -1.78
N ILE A 183 -3.09 16.73 -1.38
CA ILE A 183 -3.25 15.51 -0.58
C ILE A 183 -3.54 15.92 0.87
N THR A 184 -4.37 15.15 1.56
CA THR A 184 -4.65 15.30 2.99
C THR A 184 -4.46 13.97 3.72
N GLY A 185 -5.10 13.78 4.87
CA GLY A 185 -5.11 12.52 5.59
C GLY A 185 -3.73 12.01 5.99
N SER A 186 -3.65 10.69 6.12
CA SER A 186 -2.44 10.00 6.58
C SER A 186 -1.29 10.01 5.55
N VAL A 187 -1.61 10.12 4.26
CA VAL A 187 -0.61 10.25 3.19
C VAL A 187 0.14 11.57 3.35
N ARG A 188 -0.55 12.69 3.59
CA ARG A 188 0.12 13.98 3.79
C ARG A 188 1.01 14.00 5.05
N ARG A 189 0.68 13.22 6.07
CA ARG A 189 1.50 13.06 7.28
C ARG A 189 2.63 12.03 7.14
N ALA A 190 2.83 11.49 5.94
CA ALA A 190 3.86 10.49 5.63
C ALA A 190 3.82 9.23 6.52
N ARG A 191 2.62 8.77 6.90
CA ARG A 191 2.46 7.50 7.62
C ARG A 191 2.96 6.33 6.75
N GLU A 192 3.72 5.40 7.34
CA GLU A 192 4.38 4.29 6.62
C GLU A 192 3.41 3.43 5.79
N THR A 193 2.19 3.28 6.30
CA THR A 193 1.08 2.62 5.61
C THR A 193 -0.16 3.48 5.74
N VAL A 194 -1.05 3.40 4.75
CA VAL A 194 -2.29 4.19 4.70
C VAL A 194 -3.46 3.32 4.27
N ARG A 195 -4.69 3.67 4.66
CA ARG A 195 -5.89 2.89 4.31
C ARG A 195 -6.60 3.36 3.05
N ASP A 196 -6.64 4.66 2.93
CA ASP A 196 -7.43 5.44 2.00
C ASP A 196 -6.57 6.62 1.54
N LEU A 197 -7.00 7.24 0.45
CA LEU A 197 -6.39 8.44 -0.09
C LEU A 197 -7.37 9.59 0.03
N ASP A 198 -7.04 10.56 0.87
CA ASP A 198 -7.83 11.77 1.03
C ASP A 198 -7.28 12.92 0.17
N LEU A 199 -8.13 13.51 -0.64
CA LEU A 199 -7.83 14.64 -1.53
C LEU A 199 -8.72 15.83 -1.17
N LEU A 200 -8.16 17.03 -1.27
CA LEU A 200 -8.87 18.29 -1.06
C LEU A 200 -8.68 19.20 -2.25
N VAL A 201 -9.78 19.79 -2.71
CA VAL A 201 -9.79 20.75 -3.81
C VAL A 201 -10.44 22.06 -3.39
N ALA A 202 -9.76 23.18 -3.64
CA ALA A 202 -10.39 24.50 -3.69
C ALA A 202 -10.97 24.70 -5.09
N SER A 203 -12.27 24.96 -5.20
CA SER A 203 -12.94 25.25 -6.45
C SER A 203 -13.93 26.40 -6.31
N ASN A 204 -14.10 27.16 -7.39
CA ASN A 204 -15.17 28.16 -7.50
C ASN A 204 -16.55 27.50 -7.64
N ASP A 205 -16.59 26.25 -8.11
CA ASP A 205 -17.79 25.41 -8.18
C ASP A 205 -17.48 24.00 -7.63
N PRO A 206 -17.54 23.82 -6.29
CA PRO A 206 -17.27 22.55 -5.65
C PRO A 206 -18.14 21.38 -6.15
N GLU A 207 -19.40 21.64 -6.50
CA GLU A 207 -20.36 20.61 -6.90
C GLU A 207 -20.10 20.09 -8.31
N ALA A 208 -19.84 21.01 -9.25
CA ALA A 208 -19.41 20.62 -10.60
C ALA A 208 -18.09 19.84 -10.56
N THR A 209 -17.13 20.30 -9.75
CA THR A 209 -15.82 19.64 -9.60
C THR A 209 -15.97 18.21 -9.07
N GLY A 210 -16.83 18.00 -8.08
CA GLY A 210 -17.10 16.68 -7.54
C GLY A 210 -17.74 15.73 -8.54
N SER A 211 -18.64 16.25 -9.36
CA SER A 211 -19.29 15.49 -10.43
C SER A 211 -18.32 15.06 -11.54
N GLU A 212 -17.36 15.91 -11.91
CA GLU A 212 -16.30 15.58 -12.87
C GLU A 212 -15.33 14.55 -12.29
N PHE A 213 -14.95 14.66 -11.02
CA PHE A 213 -14.10 13.69 -10.33
C PHE A 213 -14.69 12.27 -10.37
N ALA A 214 -16.00 12.13 -10.14
CA ALA A 214 -16.71 10.85 -10.19
C ALA A 214 -16.70 10.19 -11.59
N ARG A 215 -16.37 10.93 -12.65
CA ARG A 215 -16.34 10.46 -14.04
C ARG A 215 -14.93 10.20 -14.57
N LEU A 216 -13.89 10.37 -13.75
CA LEU A 216 -12.51 10.17 -14.20
C LEU A 216 -12.27 8.72 -14.65
N PRO A 217 -11.44 8.48 -15.67
CA PRO A 217 -11.13 7.12 -16.15
C PRO A 217 -10.53 6.19 -15.09
N GLN A 218 -9.89 6.77 -14.07
CA GLN A 218 -9.31 6.06 -12.93
C GLN A 218 -10.39 5.48 -11.98
N VAL A 219 -11.63 5.99 -12.03
CA VAL A 219 -12.74 5.53 -11.19
C VAL A 219 -13.19 4.15 -11.65
N ASN A 220 -13.21 3.18 -10.73
CA ASN A 220 -13.80 1.87 -10.96
C ASN A 220 -15.26 1.83 -10.47
N GLU A 221 -15.52 2.40 -9.29
CA GLU A 221 -16.83 2.44 -8.66
C GLU A 221 -16.98 3.74 -7.88
N VAL A 222 -18.18 4.34 -7.91
CA VAL A 222 -18.55 5.44 -7.02
C VAL A 222 -19.25 4.84 -5.81
N ILE A 223 -18.64 4.95 -4.62
CA ILE A 223 -19.17 4.41 -3.37
C ILE A 223 -20.22 5.37 -2.79
N SER A 224 -19.89 6.66 -2.76
CA SER A 224 -20.80 7.70 -2.29
C SER A 224 -20.56 9.01 -3.02
N GLN A 225 -21.64 9.79 -3.21
CA GLN A 225 -21.57 11.10 -3.84
C GLN A 225 -22.54 12.05 -3.15
N ALA A 226 -21.98 13.04 -2.46
CA ALA A 226 -22.66 14.22 -1.95
C ALA A 226 -22.17 15.46 -2.72
N PRO A 227 -22.83 16.63 -2.60
CA PRO A 227 -22.49 17.81 -3.40
C PRO A 227 -21.01 18.22 -3.32
N THR A 228 -20.37 18.04 -2.16
CA THR A 228 -18.97 18.47 -1.95
C THR A 228 -18.05 17.35 -1.45
N THR A 229 -18.56 16.12 -1.35
CA THR A 229 -17.80 14.96 -0.83
C THR A 229 -18.10 13.75 -1.67
N ILE A 230 -17.06 13.12 -2.21
CA ILE A 230 -17.17 12.01 -3.14
C ILE A 230 -16.21 10.93 -2.70
N THR A 231 -16.72 9.72 -2.55
CA THR A 231 -15.93 8.54 -2.24
C THR A 231 -15.98 7.61 -3.43
N ILE A 232 -14.82 7.24 -3.96
CA ILE A 232 -14.69 6.29 -5.05
C ILE A 232 -13.81 5.11 -4.65
N ARG A 233 -13.90 4.04 -5.44
CA ARG A 233 -12.93 2.95 -5.48
C ARG A 233 -12.21 2.97 -6.81
N VAL A 234 -10.89 2.87 -6.78
CA VAL A 234 -10.08 2.68 -7.99
C VAL A 234 -9.88 1.19 -8.30
N ARG A 235 -9.34 0.86 -9.47
CA ARG A 235 -9.16 -0.54 -9.92
C ARG A 235 -8.24 -1.37 -9.01
N SER A 236 -7.32 -0.73 -8.29
CA SER A 236 -6.49 -1.43 -7.29
C SER A 236 -7.27 -1.83 -6.04
N GLY A 237 -8.53 -1.42 -5.90
CA GLY A 237 -9.37 -1.64 -4.72
C GLY A 237 -9.28 -0.53 -3.67
N MET A 238 -8.31 0.38 -3.80
CA MET A 238 -8.13 1.48 -2.84
C MET A 238 -9.30 2.47 -2.89
N GLN A 239 -9.74 2.92 -1.70
CA GLN A 239 -10.71 3.99 -1.56
C GLN A 239 -10.02 5.35 -1.70
N VAL A 240 -10.65 6.26 -2.44
CA VAL A 240 -10.21 7.64 -2.59
C VAL A 240 -11.37 8.56 -2.23
N ASP A 241 -11.12 9.46 -1.30
CA ASP A 241 -12.07 10.44 -0.80
C ASP A 241 -11.67 11.83 -1.30
N LEU A 242 -12.57 12.48 -2.05
CA LEU A 242 -12.41 13.87 -2.47
C LEU A 242 -13.35 14.76 -1.66
N ARG A 243 -12.80 15.85 -1.13
CA ARG A 243 -13.59 16.98 -0.60
C ARG A 243 -13.34 18.23 -1.44
N ALA A 244 -14.41 18.91 -1.81
CA ALA A 244 -14.35 20.17 -2.54
C ALA A 244 -14.85 21.31 -1.65
N VAL A 245 -14.04 22.37 -1.51
CA VAL A 245 -14.34 23.53 -0.67
C VAL A 245 -14.15 24.82 -1.46
N LYS A 246 -14.69 25.92 -0.94
CA LYS A 246 -14.41 27.24 -1.50
C LYS A 246 -12.97 27.69 -1.14
N PRO A 247 -12.31 28.50 -1.98
CA PRO A 247 -10.93 28.95 -1.74
C PRO A 247 -10.71 29.57 -0.37
N GLU A 248 -11.66 30.34 0.14
CA GLU A 248 -11.58 31.03 1.44
C GLU A 248 -11.61 30.11 2.67
N SER A 249 -11.94 28.83 2.48
CA SER A 249 -11.97 27.80 3.53
C SER A 249 -10.87 26.74 3.34
N PHE A 250 -10.05 26.86 2.29
CA PHE A 250 -9.10 25.83 1.91
C PHE A 250 -8.11 25.50 3.02
N GLY A 251 -7.51 26.50 3.66
CA GLY A 251 -6.55 26.31 4.74
C GLY A 251 -7.13 25.58 5.95
N ALA A 252 -8.35 25.94 6.35
CA ALA A 252 -9.04 25.29 7.47
C ALA A 252 -9.39 23.83 7.15
N ALA A 253 -9.97 23.59 5.97
CA ALA A 253 -10.24 22.25 5.48
C ALA A 253 -8.96 21.41 5.35
N TRP A 254 -7.88 21.99 4.84
CA TRP A 254 -6.61 21.27 4.66
C TRP A 254 -6.03 20.86 6.01
N GLN A 255 -6.08 21.74 7.01
CA GLN A 255 -5.68 21.43 8.38
C GLN A 255 -6.53 20.31 8.98
N GLN A 256 -7.87 20.43 8.89
CA GLN A 256 -8.82 19.47 9.46
C GLN A 256 -8.70 18.08 8.83
N PHE A 257 -8.70 18.00 7.49
CA PHE A 257 -8.64 16.71 6.79
C PHE A 257 -7.25 16.10 6.76
N THR A 258 -6.20 16.88 7.03
CA THR A 258 -4.88 16.31 7.31
C THR A 258 -4.85 15.59 8.65
N GLY A 259 -5.61 16.06 9.65
CA GLY A 259 -5.60 15.47 10.98
C GLY A 259 -4.21 15.51 11.64
N SER A 260 -3.84 14.53 12.47
CA SER A 260 -4.63 13.37 12.94
C SER A 260 -5.76 13.76 13.92
N PRO A 261 -6.73 12.87 14.25
CA PRO A 261 -7.76 13.18 15.24
C PRO A 261 -7.22 13.66 16.59
N ALA A 262 -6.10 13.12 17.05
CA ALA A 262 -5.46 13.55 18.29
C ALA A 262 -4.90 14.98 18.18
N HIS A 263 -4.28 15.32 17.04
CA HIS A 263 -3.85 16.68 16.73
C HIS A 263 -5.04 17.66 16.69
N LEU A 264 -6.14 17.28 16.03
CA LEU A 264 -7.35 18.10 15.95
C LEU A 264 -7.93 18.39 17.33
N ALA A 265 -7.98 17.39 18.22
CA ALA A 265 -8.45 17.56 19.58
C ALA A 265 -7.60 18.57 20.38
N GLN A 266 -6.28 18.54 20.22
CA GLN A 266 -5.39 19.52 20.85
C GLN A 266 -5.60 20.93 20.30
N LEU A 267 -5.75 21.06 18.98
CA LEU A 267 -5.98 22.35 18.33
C LEU A 267 -7.34 22.95 18.74
N GLN A 268 -8.37 22.12 18.79
CA GLN A 268 -9.71 22.48 19.25
C GLN A 268 -9.68 22.96 20.70
N SER A 269 -9.04 22.20 21.61
CA SER A 269 -8.91 22.58 23.01
C SER A 269 -8.19 23.93 23.18
N ARG A 270 -7.14 24.16 22.39
CA ARG A 270 -6.44 25.45 22.36
C ARG A 270 -7.32 26.59 21.85
N ALA A 271 -8.06 26.38 20.77
CA ALA A 271 -8.99 27.37 20.24
C ALA A 271 -10.03 27.77 21.30
N GLU A 272 -10.60 26.79 22.00
CA GLU A 272 -11.59 27.00 23.06
C GLU A 272 -11.03 27.80 24.24
N GLN A 273 -9.80 27.52 24.68
CA GLN A 273 -9.12 28.31 25.72
C GLN A 273 -8.94 29.78 25.32
N LEU A 274 -8.87 30.08 24.02
CA LEU A 274 -8.77 31.43 23.47
C LEU A 274 -10.14 32.04 23.12
N GLY A 275 -11.25 31.38 23.48
CA GLY A 275 -12.61 31.82 23.14
C GLY A 275 -12.93 31.74 21.65
N LYS A 276 -12.23 30.88 20.91
CA LYS A 276 -12.38 30.70 19.46
C LYS A 276 -12.93 29.33 19.14
N ARG A 277 -13.43 29.17 17.92
CA ARG A 277 -13.89 27.89 17.38
C ARG A 277 -13.20 27.63 16.05
N VAL A 278 -12.75 26.40 15.81
CA VAL A 278 -12.17 25.98 14.54
C VAL A 278 -13.01 24.84 13.95
N ASP A 279 -13.26 24.88 12.65
CA ASP A 279 -13.88 23.80 11.89
C ASP A 279 -13.31 23.77 10.46
N GLU A 280 -13.85 22.92 9.59
CA GLU A 280 -13.43 22.79 8.19
C GLU A 280 -13.65 24.04 7.33
N SER A 281 -14.48 24.98 7.78
CA SER A 281 -14.83 26.20 7.05
C SER A 281 -14.00 27.43 7.47
N GLY A 282 -13.37 27.39 8.65
CA GLY A 282 -12.54 28.48 9.16
C GLY A 282 -12.30 28.47 10.67
N VAL A 283 -11.66 29.54 11.14
CA VAL A 283 -11.56 29.89 12.56
C VAL A 283 -12.50 31.06 12.84
N PHE A 284 -13.25 30.98 13.94
CA PHE A 284 -14.27 31.95 14.33
C PHE A 284 -13.93 32.57 15.68
N GLY A 285 -14.09 33.89 15.77
CA GLY A 285 -13.95 34.64 17.03
C GLY A 285 -15.17 34.45 17.95
N THR A 286 -15.10 35.08 19.13
CA THR A 286 -16.20 35.09 20.13
C THR A 286 -17.49 35.71 19.60
N ASP A 287 -17.40 36.62 18.61
CA ASP A 287 -18.54 37.26 17.95
C ASP A 287 -19.14 36.43 16.82
N GLY A 288 -18.62 35.21 16.58
CA GLY A 288 -19.06 34.30 15.53
C GLY A 288 -18.57 34.67 14.12
N ARG A 289 -17.76 35.72 13.96
CA ARG A 289 -17.19 36.07 12.65
C ARG A 289 -15.99 35.19 12.34
N ARG A 290 -15.86 34.80 11.08
CA ARG A 290 -14.68 34.10 10.57
C ARG A 290 -13.49 35.05 10.54
N ILE A 291 -12.40 34.66 11.18
CA ILE A 291 -11.15 35.44 11.33
C ILE A 291 -9.97 34.85 10.56
N ALA A 292 -10.05 33.57 10.15
CA ALA A 292 -9.05 32.88 9.34
C ALA A 292 -9.67 31.70 8.59
N GLY A 293 -9.00 31.21 7.54
CA GLY A 293 -9.41 29.98 6.87
C GLY A 293 -8.85 29.75 5.47
N ALA A 294 -8.25 30.76 4.83
CA ALA A 294 -7.76 30.62 3.46
C ALA A 294 -6.45 29.82 3.40
N THR A 295 -5.57 29.99 4.39
CA THR A 295 -4.28 29.28 4.50
C THR A 295 -4.16 28.54 5.84
N GLU A 296 -3.34 27.50 5.92
CA GLU A 296 -3.13 26.79 7.19
C GLU A 296 -2.39 27.68 8.19
N GLU A 297 -1.46 28.50 7.71
CA GLU A 297 -0.69 29.45 8.50
C GLU A 297 -1.60 30.46 9.20
N GLU A 298 -2.62 30.98 8.50
CA GLU A 298 -3.66 31.81 9.11
C GLU A 298 -4.44 31.06 10.20
N VAL A 299 -4.79 29.79 9.96
CA VAL A 299 -5.55 28.96 10.91
C VAL A 299 -4.74 28.75 12.19
N TYR A 300 -3.49 28.30 12.09
CA TYR A 300 -2.60 28.12 13.24
C TYR A 300 -2.32 29.45 13.96
N GLY A 301 -2.04 30.52 13.20
CA GLY A 301 -1.83 31.85 13.75
C GLY A 301 -3.05 32.38 14.50
N ALA A 302 -4.26 32.15 13.98
CA ALA A 302 -5.50 32.54 14.63
C ALA A 302 -5.75 31.79 15.94
N VAL A 303 -5.22 30.58 16.12
CA VAL A 303 -5.24 29.85 17.40
C VAL A 303 -3.94 30.02 18.21
N GLY A 304 -3.12 31.01 17.86
CA GLY A 304 -1.98 31.45 18.65
C GLY A 304 -0.83 30.46 18.67
N CYS A 305 -0.58 29.72 17.59
CA CYS A 305 0.62 28.90 17.44
C CYS A 305 1.21 29.02 16.02
N ALA A 306 2.48 28.63 15.88
CA ALA A 306 3.11 28.53 14.56
C ALA A 306 2.48 27.42 13.72
N TRP A 307 2.63 27.51 12.39
CA TRP A 307 2.26 26.41 11.50
C TRP A 307 3.05 25.14 11.83
N ILE A 308 2.34 24.00 11.84
CA ILE A 308 2.89 22.71 12.25
C ILE A 308 3.05 21.82 11.01
N PRO A 309 4.27 21.36 10.70
CA PRO A 309 4.51 20.38 9.64
C PRO A 309 3.58 19.16 9.77
N PRO A 310 2.95 18.68 8.68
CA PRO A 310 2.02 17.54 8.71
C PRO A 310 2.55 16.30 9.41
N GLU A 311 3.84 16.00 9.25
CA GLU A 311 4.54 14.85 9.82
C GLU A 311 4.58 14.86 11.36
N LEU A 312 4.39 16.03 11.99
CA LEU A 312 4.35 16.18 13.45
C LEU A 312 2.93 16.08 14.04
N ARG A 313 1.89 16.03 13.22
CA ARG A 313 0.48 16.14 13.64
C ARG A 313 -0.09 14.82 14.17
N GLU A 314 0.57 14.25 15.17
CA GLU A 314 0.25 12.94 15.76
C GLU A 314 -0.30 13.04 17.21
N GLY A 315 -0.47 14.26 17.74
CA GLY A 315 -1.01 14.48 19.09
C GLY A 315 -0.01 14.18 20.21
N TRP A 316 1.28 14.39 19.95
CA TRP A 316 2.36 14.20 20.93
C TRP A 316 2.71 15.48 21.71
N GLY A 317 1.89 16.53 21.56
CA GLY A 317 2.08 17.83 22.22
C GLY A 317 2.66 18.90 21.30
N GLU A 318 2.70 18.64 20.00
CA GLU A 318 3.19 19.53 18.94
C GLU A 318 2.47 20.88 18.93
N VAL A 319 1.19 20.93 19.32
CA VAL A 319 0.42 22.19 19.37
C VAL A 319 0.96 23.12 20.44
N GLU A 320 1.32 22.59 21.61
CA GLU A 320 1.90 23.38 22.70
C GLU A 320 3.36 23.76 22.40
N LEU A 321 4.12 22.88 21.75
CA LEU A 321 5.46 23.22 21.27
C LEU A 321 5.39 24.36 20.24
N ALA A 322 4.45 24.32 19.31
CA ALA A 322 4.23 25.37 18.31
C ALA A 322 3.79 26.70 18.92
N ALA A 323 3.00 26.65 19.99
CA ALA A 323 2.61 27.84 20.75
C ALA A 323 3.80 28.54 21.40
N ASN A 324 4.72 27.74 21.94
CA ASN A 324 5.89 28.22 22.66
C ASN A 324 7.11 28.49 21.73
N GLY A 325 6.94 28.36 20.41
CA GLY A 325 8.03 28.52 19.44
C GLY A 325 9.13 27.45 19.57
N ALA A 326 8.80 26.28 20.11
CA ALA A 326 9.72 25.20 20.45
C ALA A 326 9.59 23.97 19.53
N LEU A 327 9.03 24.14 18.32
CA LEU A 327 9.01 23.07 17.31
C LEU A 327 10.45 22.70 16.90
N PRO A 328 10.73 21.40 16.68
CA PRO A 328 12.03 20.98 16.20
C PRO A 328 12.26 21.44 14.76
N ALA A 329 13.51 21.73 14.42
CA ALA A 329 13.91 21.87 13.03
C ALA A 329 13.90 20.48 12.38
N LEU A 330 13.12 20.30 11.31
CA LEU A 330 13.04 19.06 10.57
C LEU A 330 14.08 19.02 9.45
N VAL A 331 14.63 17.83 9.20
CA VAL A 331 15.45 17.56 8.02
C VAL A 331 14.62 17.79 6.75
N GLN A 332 15.21 18.46 5.77
CA GLN A 332 14.59 18.75 4.49
C GLN A 332 15.39 18.12 3.35
N GLN A 333 14.77 18.01 2.17
CA GLN A 333 15.43 17.45 1.00
C GLN A 333 16.74 18.17 0.64
N ARG A 334 16.81 19.49 0.87
CA ARG A 334 18.03 20.29 0.67
C ARG A 334 19.18 19.97 1.64
N ASP A 335 18.88 19.34 2.77
CA ASP A 335 19.88 18.96 3.79
C ASP A 335 20.53 17.60 3.43
N LEU A 336 19.92 16.84 2.51
CA LEU A 336 20.42 15.55 2.06
C LEU A 336 21.63 15.75 1.14
N ARG A 337 22.81 15.35 1.64
CA ARG A 337 24.08 15.46 0.91
C ARG A 337 24.44 14.20 0.12
N GLY A 338 23.73 13.11 0.31
CA GLY A 338 24.01 11.84 -0.35
C GLY A 338 23.14 10.70 0.14
N ASP A 339 23.18 9.61 -0.62
CA ASP A 339 22.54 8.34 -0.27
C ASP A 339 23.56 7.41 0.39
N LEU A 340 23.18 6.79 1.50
CA LEU A 340 24.08 5.99 2.33
C LEU A 340 23.94 4.48 2.12
N HIS A 341 22.98 4.04 1.29
CA HIS A 341 22.74 2.62 1.04
C HIS A 341 22.27 2.42 -0.40
N THR A 342 23.17 1.99 -1.28
CA THR A 342 22.87 1.79 -2.70
C THR A 342 23.57 0.56 -3.27
N HIS A 343 22.93 -0.08 -4.25
CA HIS A 343 23.40 -1.33 -4.86
C HIS A 343 23.65 -1.12 -6.35
N SER A 344 24.78 -1.64 -6.83
CA SER A 344 25.19 -1.63 -8.23
C SER A 344 25.06 -3.02 -8.87
N SER A 345 25.41 -3.11 -10.16
CA SER A 345 25.53 -4.36 -10.90
C SER A 345 26.59 -5.33 -10.34
N TRP A 346 27.33 -4.96 -9.29
CA TRP A 346 28.25 -5.87 -8.60
C TRP A 346 27.54 -6.90 -7.70
N SER A 347 26.31 -6.65 -7.23
CA SER A 347 25.44 -7.64 -6.56
C SER A 347 24.09 -7.77 -7.28
N ASP A 348 23.06 -7.12 -6.74
CA ASP A 348 21.64 -7.20 -7.05
C ASP A 348 21.08 -5.85 -7.54
N GLY A 349 21.94 -4.83 -7.65
CA GLY A 349 21.62 -3.58 -8.32
C GLY A 349 21.61 -3.75 -9.84
N ARG A 350 20.96 -2.80 -10.53
CA ARG A 350 20.78 -2.85 -12.00
C ARG A 350 21.80 -2.04 -12.79
N TYR A 351 22.49 -1.10 -12.13
CA TYR A 351 23.25 -0.06 -12.82
C TYR A 351 24.72 -0.08 -12.42
N GLU A 352 25.56 0.28 -13.40
CA GLU A 352 26.99 0.51 -13.21
C GLU A 352 27.26 1.68 -12.26
N ILE A 353 28.36 1.61 -11.50
CA ILE A 353 28.74 2.62 -10.50
C ILE A 353 28.82 4.02 -11.11
N SER A 354 29.37 4.14 -12.32
CA SER A 354 29.48 5.42 -13.05
C SER A 354 28.13 6.05 -13.40
N VAL A 355 27.10 5.22 -13.68
CA VAL A 355 25.74 5.70 -13.95
C VAL A 355 25.12 6.23 -12.66
N MET A 356 25.26 5.48 -11.56
CA MET A 356 24.75 5.88 -10.25
C MET A 356 25.40 7.17 -9.74
N ALA A 357 26.71 7.32 -9.92
CA ALA A 357 27.44 8.54 -9.53
C ALA A 357 26.94 9.79 -10.26
N ARG A 358 26.67 9.69 -11.57
CA ARG A 358 26.10 10.80 -12.35
C ARG A 358 24.67 11.11 -11.91
N ALA A 359 23.83 10.08 -11.74
CA ALA A 359 22.45 10.24 -11.29
C ALA A 359 22.34 10.86 -9.88
N ALA A 360 23.29 10.58 -8.99
CA ALA A 360 23.39 11.22 -7.68
C ALA A 360 23.80 12.70 -7.81
N ARG A 361 24.75 13.01 -8.69
CA ARG A 361 25.15 14.41 -8.97
C ARG A 361 24.00 15.23 -9.52
N GLU A 362 23.23 14.68 -10.46
CA GLU A 362 22.04 15.32 -11.04
C GLU A 362 20.98 15.63 -9.99
N ARG A 363 20.89 14.81 -8.94
CA ARG A 363 20.02 15.04 -7.76
C ARG A 363 20.59 16.08 -6.78
N GLY A 364 21.79 16.59 -7.01
CA GLY A 364 22.47 17.55 -6.14
C GLY A 364 23.26 16.91 -4.99
N TYR A 365 23.41 15.58 -4.97
CA TYR A 365 24.19 14.91 -3.94
C TYR A 365 25.69 15.13 -4.12
N ALA A 366 26.37 15.34 -3.00
CA ALA A 366 27.82 15.41 -2.91
C ALA A 366 28.46 14.01 -2.96
N TYR A 367 27.77 13.00 -2.42
CA TYR A 367 28.27 11.63 -2.37
C TYR A 367 27.16 10.58 -2.49
N LEU A 368 27.54 9.33 -2.74
CA LEU A 368 26.74 8.13 -2.46
C LEU A 368 27.64 7.04 -1.86
N VAL A 369 27.07 6.14 -1.07
CA VAL A 369 27.77 4.95 -0.55
C VAL A 369 27.32 3.73 -1.35
N MET A 370 28.29 3.03 -1.94
CA MET A 370 28.05 1.75 -2.60
C MET A 370 28.14 0.63 -1.57
N THR A 371 27.05 -0.09 -1.36
CA THR A 371 26.87 -1.09 -0.31
C THR A 371 26.41 -2.43 -0.88
N ASP A 372 27.00 -2.89 -1.98
CA ASP A 372 26.66 -4.23 -2.53
C ASP A 372 26.87 -5.34 -1.48
N HIS A 373 26.03 -6.37 -1.54
CA HIS A 373 26.00 -7.48 -0.57
C HIS A 373 27.33 -8.22 -0.45
N THR A 374 27.64 -8.72 0.73
CA THR A 374 28.75 -9.63 0.99
C THR A 374 28.42 -11.10 0.69
N GLN A 375 29.44 -11.95 0.61
CA GLN A 375 29.35 -13.37 0.24
C GLN A 375 28.35 -14.23 1.05
N SER A 376 27.87 -13.75 2.21
CA SER A 376 26.90 -14.46 3.05
C SER A 376 25.52 -14.57 2.39
N LEU A 377 25.20 -13.66 1.47
CA LEU A 377 23.93 -13.59 0.74
C LEU A 377 24.08 -14.23 -0.65
N GLN A 378 24.08 -15.56 -0.71
CA GLN A 378 24.35 -16.33 -1.93
C GLN A 378 23.35 -16.06 -3.09
N ILE A 379 22.13 -15.65 -2.76
CA ILE A 379 21.06 -15.35 -3.75
C ILE A 379 21.34 -14.05 -4.50
N ALA A 380 22.09 -13.12 -3.90
CA ALA A 380 22.33 -11.77 -4.44
C ALA A 380 23.70 -11.61 -5.14
N GLN A 381 24.36 -12.71 -5.52
CA GLN A 381 25.71 -12.70 -6.08
C GLN A 381 26.73 -11.91 -5.23
N GLY A 382 26.63 -12.02 -3.91
CA GLY A 382 27.43 -11.25 -2.96
C GLY A 382 28.94 -11.30 -3.21
N LEU A 383 29.63 -10.21 -2.89
CA LEU A 383 31.04 -10.02 -3.18
C LEU A 383 31.92 -10.83 -2.22
N THR A 384 32.86 -11.58 -2.80
CA THR A 384 34.01 -12.12 -2.05
C THR A 384 34.96 -10.97 -1.67
N PRO A 385 35.87 -11.16 -0.70
CA PRO A 385 36.89 -10.17 -0.37
C PRO A 385 37.71 -9.70 -1.59
N GLU A 386 37.96 -10.59 -2.56
CA GLU A 386 38.65 -10.28 -3.80
C GLU A 386 37.82 -9.34 -4.69
N ARG A 387 36.53 -9.66 -4.91
CA ARG A 387 35.62 -8.82 -5.70
C ARG A 387 35.41 -7.46 -5.06
N PHE A 388 35.34 -7.40 -3.72
CA PHE A 388 35.24 -6.14 -2.98
C PHE A 388 36.44 -5.21 -3.27
N ARG A 389 37.67 -5.75 -3.32
CA ARG A 389 38.87 -4.98 -3.68
C ARG A 389 38.85 -4.52 -5.15
N GLN A 390 38.32 -5.35 -6.06
CA GLN A 390 38.17 -4.98 -7.47
C GLN A 390 37.17 -3.84 -7.63
N ARG A 391 36.00 -3.92 -7.00
CA ARG A 391 35.01 -2.83 -6.98
C ARG A 391 35.59 -1.54 -6.41
N ALA A 392 36.39 -1.62 -5.34
CA ALA A 392 37.08 -0.46 -4.79
C ALA A 392 38.00 0.24 -5.81
N SER A 393 38.62 -0.54 -6.70
CA SER A 393 39.45 0.00 -7.79
C SER A 393 38.59 0.70 -8.85
N GLU A 394 37.45 0.12 -9.25
CA GLU A 394 36.51 0.78 -10.15
C GLU A 394 35.94 2.08 -9.55
N ILE A 395 35.61 2.08 -8.25
CA ILE A 395 35.18 3.29 -7.53
C ILE A 395 36.25 4.37 -7.58
N ALA A 396 37.53 4.01 -7.45
CA ALA A 396 38.63 4.96 -7.58
C ALA A 396 38.72 5.55 -8.99
N ASP A 397 38.55 4.73 -10.03
CA ASP A 397 38.53 5.16 -11.42
C ASP A 397 37.35 6.10 -11.70
N VAL A 398 36.14 5.77 -11.22
CA VAL A 398 34.95 6.61 -11.35
C VAL A 398 35.15 7.96 -10.64
N ASN A 399 35.63 7.95 -9.41
CA ASN A 399 35.93 9.19 -8.68
C ASN A 399 37.02 10.03 -9.37
N GLY A 400 37.98 9.39 -10.04
CA GLY A 400 39.05 10.04 -10.80
C GLY A 400 38.54 10.85 -12.01
N ARG A 401 37.41 10.44 -12.61
CA ARG A 401 36.79 11.15 -13.76
C ARG A 401 36.13 12.47 -13.37
N ARG A 402 35.70 12.61 -12.11
CA ARG A 402 35.04 13.80 -11.55
C ARG A 402 33.77 14.25 -12.31
N ASP A 403 33.10 13.32 -12.99
CA ASP A 403 31.86 13.54 -13.74
C ASP A 403 30.59 13.20 -12.93
N GLY A 404 30.73 12.61 -11.73
CA GLY A 404 29.64 12.24 -10.83
C GLY A 404 29.83 12.71 -9.38
N ALA A 405 28.92 12.31 -8.49
CA ALA A 405 29.05 12.46 -7.04
C ALA A 405 30.18 11.55 -6.51
N GLN A 406 30.78 11.91 -5.38
CA GLN A 406 31.82 11.09 -4.75
C GLN A 406 31.23 9.73 -4.36
N VAL A 407 31.79 8.64 -4.87
CA VAL A 407 31.38 7.28 -4.49
C VAL A 407 32.24 6.81 -3.31
N LEU A 408 31.59 6.39 -2.24
CA LEU A 408 32.20 5.79 -1.05
C LEU A 408 32.05 4.27 -1.09
N ASN A 409 33.09 3.55 -0.70
CA ASN A 409 33.13 2.09 -0.76
C ASN A 409 32.67 1.48 0.59
N GLY A 410 31.42 1.00 0.66
CA GLY A 410 30.81 0.32 1.81
C GLY A 410 30.41 -1.13 1.47
N ALA A 411 29.73 -1.84 2.37
CA ALA A 411 29.22 -3.19 2.11
C ALA A 411 27.99 -3.45 2.99
N GLU A 412 27.09 -4.31 2.51
CA GLU A 412 25.97 -4.86 3.27
C GLU A 412 26.21 -6.32 3.71
#